data_AF-A0A6C2CP03-F1
#
_entry.id   AF-A0A6C2CP03-F1
#
_cell.length_a   1.000
_cell.length_b   1.000
_cell.length_c   1.000
_cell.angle_alpha   90.00
_cell.angle_beta   90.00
_cell.angle_gamma   90.00
#
_symmetry.space_group_name_H-M   'P 1'
#
loop_
_entity.id
_entity.type
_entity.pdbx_description
1 polymer ?
#
loop_
_entity_poly.entity_id
_entity_poly.type
_entity_poly.pdbx_seq_one_letter_code
_entity_poly.pdbx_strand_id
1 'polypeptide(L)'
;MVRKPDAAPSHVLTPFGTIELTTQRDSSPDLDLIAFRTRGRLLRPDGDIAGVCRFASYRRKRSKAALNSAQICCELDAVSQEELDLGEALASWNPHNLEGYINNAGLLIAERVEVFAPLKGSGAWKALYFATMEKTLAQHKKRPEEFFFTVFPLDFTGKVTRANLNEFRAALRGMKLFYATHLNARAVGLPTSSGNFMRAPVPAFMLR
;
A
#
# COMPACT_ATOMS: atom_id res chain seq x y z
N MET A 1 13.54 -23.56 -1.67
CA MET A 1 13.14 -22.36 -2.46
C MET A 1 14.34 -21.42 -2.58
N VAL A 2 14.82 -21.15 -3.79
CA VAL A 2 15.92 -20.20 -4.01
C VAL A 2 15.31 -18.79 -4.05
N ARG A 3 15.48 -18.02 -2.96
CA ARG A 3 15.18 -16.58 -2.95
C ARG A 3 16.08 -15.93 -4.01
N LYS A 4 15.49 -15.28 -5.03
CA LYS A 4 16.28 -14.36 -5.85
C LYS A 4 16.81 -13.25 -4.94
N PRO A 5 18.07 -12.79 -5.12
CA PRO A 5 18.56 -11.66 -4.36
C PRO A 5 17.66 -10.45 -4.60
N ASP A 6 17.34 -9.73 -3.52
CA ASP A 6 16.57 -8.50 -3.60
C ASP A 6 17.28 -7.51 -4.52
N ALA A 7 16.51 -6.75 -5.30
CA ALA A 7 17.09 -5.71 -6.14
C ALA A 7 17.81 -4.69 -5.26
N ALA A 8 18.97 -4.20 -5.73
CA ALA A 8 19.74 -3.19 -5.01
C ALA A 8 18.85 -1.98 -4.66
N PRO A 9 18.99 -1.40 -3.45
CA PRO A 9 18.22 -0.22 -3.07
C PRO A 9 18.46 0.93 -4.04
N SER A 10 17.40 1.66 -4.39
CA SER A 10 17.50 2.92 -5.14
C SER A 10 17.19 4.11 -4.24
N HIS A 11 17.72 5.29 -4.57
CA HIS A 11 17.59 6.47 -3.74
C HIS A 11 16.93 7.62 -4.49
N VAL A 12 16.11 8.40 -3.78
CA VAL A 12 15.48 9.63 -4.28
C VAL A 12 15.77 10.76 -3.31
N LEU A 13 16.35 11.86 -3.80
CA LEU A 13 16.59 13.05 -2.99
C LEU A 13 15.31 13.89 -2.87
N THR A 14 15.04 14.39 -1.67
CA THR A 14 13.90 15.26 -1.39
C THR A 14 14.33 16.43 -0.49
N PRO A 15 13.54 17.50 -0.39
CA PRO A 15 13.78 18.57 0.58
C PRO A 15 13.77 18.08 2.05
N PHE A 16 13.26 16.89 2.31
CA PHE A 16 13.10 16.30 3.63
C PHE A 16 14.21 15.28 3.99
N GLY A 17 15.11 14.99 3.05
CA GLY A 17 16.12 13.94 3.17
C GLY A 17 16.12 12.97 1.99
N THR A 18 16.76 11.82 2.17
CA THR A 18 16.91 10.79 1.13
C THR A 18 15.91 9.67 1.35
N ILE A 19 15.15 9.30 0.32
CA ILE A 19 14.28 8.13 0.36
C ILE A 19 15.04 6.93 -0.20
N GLU A 20 15.31 5.95 0.65
CA GLU A 20 15.78 4.62 0.27
C GLU A 20 14.59 3.75 -0.14
N LEU A 21 14.66 3.11 -1.31
CA LEU A 21 13.60 2.31 -1.90
C LEU A 21 14.10 0.90 -2.18
N THR A 22 13.45 -0.09 -1.58
CA THR A 22 13.71 -1.52 -1.81
C THR A 22 12.46 -2.21 -2.34
N THR A 23 12.63 -3.28 -3.12
CA THR A 23 11.50 -4.05 -3.65
C THR A 23 11.82 -5.54 -3.58
N GLN A 24 10.98 -6.26 -2.85
CA GLN A 24 10.97 -7.70 -2.79
C GLN A 24 9.91 -8.24 -3.74
N ARG A 25 10.23 -9.32 -4.45
CA ARG A 25 9.27 -10.05 -5.28
C ARG A 25 9.01 -11.41 -4.66
N ASP A 26 7.77 -11.65 -4.28
CA ASP A 26 7.31 -12.96 -3.86
C ASP A 26 6.53 -13.58 -5.02
N SER A 27 7.20 -14.50 -5.70
CA SER A 27 6.57 -15.30 -6.75
C SER A 27 6.96 -16.75 -6.55
N SER A 28 6.19 -17.48 -5.74
CA SER A 28 6.26 -18.93 -5.68
C SER A 28 5.80 -19.51 -7.02
N PRO A 29 6.41 -20.58 -7.55
CA PRO A 29 5.90 -21.28 -8.74
C PRO A 29 4.46 -21.77 -8.55
N ASP A 30 4.09 -22.12 -7.32
CA ASP A 30 2.80 -22.73 -6.97
C ASP A 30 1.64 -21.74 -6.90
N LEU A 31 1.94 -20.44 -6.75
CA LEU A 31 0.94 -19.38 -6.78
C LEU A 31 0.57 -19.01 -8.22
N ASP A 32 -0.69 -18.78 -8.52
CA ASP A 32 -1.12 -18.12 -9.75
C ASP A 32 -0.96 -16.59 -9.67
N LEU A 33 -0.61 -16.07 -8.49
CA LEU A 33 -0.31 -14.66 -8.21
C LEU A 33 1.20 -14.36 -8.23
N ILE A 34 1.53 -13.10 -8.50
CA ILE A 34 2.83 -12.47 -8.26
C ILE A 34 2.58 -11.31 -7.29
N ALA A 35 3.33 -11.27 -6.19
CA ALA A 35 3.35 -10.14 -5.27
C ALA A 35 4.67 -9.38 -5.39
N PHE A 36 4.61 -8.05 -5.47
CA PHE A 36 5.75 -7.17 -5.26
C PHE A 36 5.50 -6.30 -4.05
N ARG A 37 6.44 -6.31 -3.11
CA ARG A 37 6.41 -5.49 -1.90
C ARG A 37 7.53 -4.48 -1.95
N THR A 38 7.17 -3.21 -2.03
CA THR A 38 8.10 -2.10 -2.10
C THR A 38 8.06 -1.33 -0.80
N ARG A 39 9.25 -1.10 -0.22
CA ARG A 39 9.42 -0.30 0.99
C ARG A 39 10.18 0.98 0.67
N GLY A 40 9.62 2.10 1.10
CA GLY A 40 10.31 3.38 1.17
C GLY A 40 10.70 3.71 2.60
N ARG A 41 11.93 4.19 2.80
CA ARG A 41 12.43 4.73 4.07
C ARG A 41 12.94 6.13 3.83
N LEU A 42 12.33 7.13 4.48
CA LEU A 42 12.84 8.49 4.47
C LEU A 42 13.92 8.60 5.55
N LEU A 43 15.15 8.87 5.12
CA LEU A 43 16.33 9.08 5.94
C LEU A 43 16.64 10.57 6.01
N ARG A 44 16.80 11.08 7.21
CA ARG A 44 17.31 12.44 7.44
C ARG A 44 18.82 12.51 7.15
N PRO A 45 19.40 13.72 7.02
CA PRO A 45 20.84 13.88 6.82
C PRO A 45 21.72 13.24 7.90
N ASP A 46 21.21 13.12 9.14
CA ASP A 46 21.89 12.46 10.26
C ASP A 46 21.81 10.93 10.24
N GLY A 47 21.10 10.35 9.26
CA GLY A 47 20.93 8.91 9.10
C GLY A 47 19.69 8.33 9.78
N ASP A 48 18.95 9.12 10.57
CA ASP A 48 17.76 8.63 11.26
C ASP A 48 16.58 8.42 10.30
N ILE A 49 15.77 7.40 10.59
CA ILE A 49 14.53 7.12 9.85
C ILE A 49 13.46 8.13 10.30
N ALA A 50 13.06 9.02 9.41
CA ALA A 50 11.96 9.96 9.63
C ALA A 50 10.65 9.55 8.95
N GLY A 51 10.62 8.45 8.21
CA GLY A 51 9.36 7.91 7.70
C GLY A 51 9.49 6.54 7.05
N VAL A 52 8.39 5.82 7.02
CA VAL A 52 8.27 4.51 6.35
C VAL A 52 7.02 4.46 5.49
N CYS A 53 7.16 3.91 4.30
CA CYS A 53 6.06 3.63 3.41
C CYS A 53 6.17 2.20 2.87
N ARG A 54 5.05 1.52 2.74
CA ARG A 54 4.96 0.19 2.17
C ARG A 54 3.83 0.14 1.17
N PHE A 55 4.18 -0.35 0.00
CA PHE A 55 3.22 -0.72 -1.03
C PHE A 55 3.38 -2.18 -1.34
N ALA A 56 2.26 -2.86 -1.50
CA ALA A 56 2.21 -4.17 -2.09
C ALA A 56 1.43 -4.10 -3.41
N SER A 57 1.81 -4.93 -4.36
CA SER A 57 1.08 -5.07 -5.59
C SER A 57 0.96 -6.52 -6.00
N TYR A 58 -0.25 -6.88 -6.42
CA TYR A 58 -0.63 -8.24 -6.73
C TYR A 58 -1.07 -8.31 -8.16
N ARG A 59 -0.61 -9.34 -8.86
CA ARG A 59 -0.97 -9.54 -10.26
C ARG A 59 -1.01 -11.00 -10.60
N ARG A 60 -1.98 -11.41 -11.39
CA ARG A 60 -2.04 -12.75 -11.95
C ARG A 60 -0.85 -13.04 -12.87
N LYS A 61 -0.34 -14.27 -12.81
CA LYS A 61 0.60 -14.81 -13.82
C LYS A 61 -0.09 -14.92 -15.17
N ARG A 62 0.59 -14.51 -16.25
CA ARG A 62 0.01 -14.48 -17.60
C ARG A 62 -0.44 -15.86 -18.11
N SER A 63 0.22 -16.94 -17.72
CA SER A 63 -0.05 -18.30 -18.21
C SER A 63 -1.20 -19.04 -17.52
N LYS A 64 -1.85 -18.45 -16.50
CA LYS A 64 -2.82 -19.15 -15.64
C LYS A 64 -4.28 -18.87 -16.02
N ALA A 65 -5.25 -19.45 -15.33
CA ALA A 65 -6.67 -19.11 -15.55
C ALA A 65 -7.02 -17.80 -14.85
N ALA A 66 -8.14 -17.15 -15.21
CA ALA A 66 -8.62 -16.00 -14.45
C ALA A 66 -9.08 -16.46 -13.07
N LEU A 67 -8.74 -15.69 -12.04
CA LEU A 67 -9.11 -16.00 -10.65
C LEU A 67 -10.40 -15.25 -10.29
N ASN A 68 -11.35 -15.95 -9.68
CA ASN A 68 -12.46 -15.31 -8.99
C ASN A 68 -12.04 -14.83 -7.58
N SER A 69 -12.91 -14.09 -6.91
CA SER A 69 -12.64 -13.49 -5.59
C SER A 69 -12.23 -14.53 -4.53
N ALA A 70 -12.83 -15.73 -4.52
CA ALA A 70 -12.48 -16.78 -3.57
C ALA A 70 -11.08 -17.35 -3.85
N GLN A 71 -10.77 -17.61 -5.11
CA GLN A 71 -9.44 -18.08 -5.54
C GLN A 71 -8.35 -17.03 -5.25
N ILE A 72 -8.66 -15.73 -5.42
CA ILE A 72 -7.79 -14.64 -5.03
C ILE A 72 -7.47 -14.70 -3.54
N CYS A 73 -8.48 -14.93 -2.68
CA CYS A 73 -8.25 -15.03 -1.24
C CYS A 73 -7.37 -16.24 -0.89
N CYS A 74 -7.56 -17.40 -1.52
CA CYS A 74 -6.69 -18.57 -1.34
C CYS A 74 -5.23 -18.29 -1.74
N GLU A 75 -5.02 -17.55 -2.84
CA GLU A 75 -3.69 -17.15 -3.26
C GLU A 75 -3.03 -16.20 -2.26
N LEU A 76 -3.80 -15.26 -1.70
CA LEU A 76 -3.31 -14.30 -0.71
C LEU A 76 -3.03 -14.97 0.65
N ASP A 77 -3.84 -15.94 1.07
CA ASP A 77 -3.59 -16.79 2.25
C ASP A 77 -2.23 -17.49 2.17
N ALA A 78 -1.93 -18.07 1.01
CA ALA A 78 -0.65 -18.71 0.77
C ALA A 78 0.54 -17.71 0.74
N VAL A 79 0.29 -16.40 0.66
CA VAL A 79 1.31 -15.36 0.90
C VAL A 79 1.47 -15.11 2.40
N SER A 80 0.38 -14.75 3.09
CA SER A 80 0.31 -14.65 4.56
C SER A 80 -1.12 -14.39 5.08
N GLN A 81 -1.35 -14.54 6.38
CA GLN A 81 -2.64 -14.20 7.00
C GLN A 81 -3.04 -12.72 6.81
N GLU A 82 -2.09 -11.78 6.90
CA GLU A 82 -2.38 -10.34 6.71
C GLU A 82 -2.90 -10.05 5.29
N GLU A 83 -2.43 -10.83 4.32
CA GLU A 83 -2.81 -10.74 2.91
C GLU A 83 -4.19 -11.36 2.66
N LEU A 84 -4.51 -12.47 3.34
CA LEU A 84 -5.85 -13.05 3.32
C LEU A 84 -6.87 -12.06 3.87
N ASP A 85 -6.63 -11.50 5.06
CA ASP A 85 -7.54 -10.56 5.73
C ASP A 85 -7.82 -9.32 4.85
N LEU A 86 -6.82 -8.91 4.06
CA LEU A 86 -6.92 -7.84 3.07
C LEU A 86 -7.75 -8.27 1.86
N GLY A 87 -7.46 -9.45 1.30
CA GLY A 87 -8.22 -10.04 0.20
C GLY A 87 -9.71 -10.17 0.51
N GLU A 88 -10.05 -10.70 1.68
CA GLU A 88 -11.43 -10.88 2.13
C GLU A 88 -12.17 -9.54 2.31
N ALA A 89 -11.49 -8.53 2.86
CA ALA A 89 -12.07 -7.20 3.00
C ALA A 89 -12.33 -6.53 1.64
N LEU A 90 -11.40 -6.67 0.69
CA LEU A 90 -11.58 -6.15 -0.66
C LEU A 90 -12.68 -6.89 -1.42
N ALA A 91 -12.75 -8.21 -1.29
CA ALA A 91 -13.79 -9.04 -1.90
C ALA A 91 -15.18 -8.71 -1.32
N SER A 92 -15.27 -8.46 -0.02
CA SER A 92 -16.52 -8.03 0.64
C SER A 92 -16.95 -6.63 0.19
N TRP A 93 -15.99 -5.76 -0.09
CA TRP A 93 -16.25 -4.37 -0.44
C TRP A 93 -16.62 -4.16 -1.91
N ASN A 94 -15.87 -4.77 -2.84
CA ASN A 94 -16.16 -4.69 -4.28
C ASN A 94 -15.54 -5.87 -5.06
N PRO A 95 -16.22 -7.03 -5.11
CA PRO A 95 -15.66 -8.27 -5.66
C PRO A 95 -15.38 -8.17 -7.17
N HIS A 96 -16.29 -7.57 -7.95
CA HIS A 96 -16.13 -7.45 -9.39
C HIS A 96 -14.91 -6.61 -9.79
N ASN A 97 -14.65 -5.53 -9.05
CA ASN A 97 -13.48 -4.70 -9.31
C ASN A 97 -12.18 -5.40 -8.87
N LEU A 98 -12.19 -6.13 -7.75
CA LEU A 98 -11.04 -6.90 -7.28
C LEU A 98 -10.58 -7.92 -8.34
N GLU A 99 -11.51 -8.70 -8.88
CA GLU A 99 -11.24 -9.66 -9.95
C GLU A 99 -10.70 -8.97 -11.21
N GLY A 100 -11.33 -7.87 -11.62
CA GLY A 100 -10.90 -7.07 -12.75
C GLY A 100 -9.47 -6.55 -12.60
N TYR A 101 -9.11 -6.03 -11.43
CA TYR A 101 -7.78 -5.50 -11.17
C TYR A 101 -6.72 -6.59 -11.15
N ILE A 102 -6.85 -7.63 -10.34
CA ILE A 102 -5.82 -8.67 -10.22
C ILE A 102 -5.59 -9.40 -11.54
N ASN A 103 -6.66 -9.69 -12.29
CA ASN A 103 -6.54 -10.42 -13.56
C ASN A 103 -5.99 -9.55 -14.70
N ASN A 104 -6.33 -8.26 -14.77
CA ASN A 104 -6.04 -7.44 -15.96
C ASN A 104 -4.94 -6.38 -15.77
N ALA A 105 -4.99 -5.60 -14.69
CA ALA A 105 -4.17 -4.40 -14.50
C ALA A 105 -3.12 -4.53 -13.39
N GLY A 106 -3.33 -5.45 -12.45
CA GLY A 106 -2.68 -5.48 -11.15
C GLY A 106 -3.49 -4.70 -10.11
N LEU A 107 -3.44 -5.18 -8.88
CA LEU A 107 -3.94 -4.52 -7.68
C LEU A 107 -2.75 -3.86 -6.97
N LEU A 108 -2.85 -2.58 -6.62
CA LEU A 108 -1.85 -1.88 -5.83
C LEU A 108 -2.46 -1.49 -4.49
N ILE A 109 -1.72 -1.66 -3.40
CA ILE A 109 -2.18 -1.38 -2.05
C ILE A 109 -1.10 -0.65 -1.28
N ALA A 110 -1.43 0.50 -0.68
CA ALA A 110 -0.59 1.18 0.28
C ALA A 110 -0.90 0.62 1.68
N GLU A 111 -0.03 -0.28 2.16
CA GLU A 111 -0.20 -0.94 3.45
C GLU A 111 0.09 0.02 4.61
N ARG A 112 1.12 0.86 4.47
CA ARG A 112 1.53 1.78 5.53
C ARG A 112 2.15 3.04 4.92
N VAL A 113 1.78 4.19 5.46
CA VAL A 113 2.46 5.46 5.20
C VAL A 113 2.55 6.22 6.50
N GLU A 114 3.77 6.42 7.00
CA GLU A 114 4.00 7.08 8.28
C GLU A 114 5.23 7.97 8.21
N VAL A 115 5.11 9.16 8.80
CA VAL A 115 6.21 10.12 8.96
C VAL A 115 6.31 10.49 10.43
N PHE A 116 7.52 10.39 10.95
CA PHE A 116 7.85 10.61 12.36
C PHE A 116 8.28 12.06 12.61
N ALA A 117 8.29 12.46 13.88
CA ALA A 117 8.89 13.73 14.27
C ALA A 117 10.38 13.78 13.86
N PRO A 118 10.93 14.96 13.50
CA PRO A 118 10.27 16.28 13.47
C PRO A 118 9.53 16.57 12.14
N LEU A 119 9.59 15.68 11.14
CA LEU A 119 9.02 15.91 9.82
C LEU A 119 7.51 15.64 9.73
N LYS A 120 6.91 15.18 10.82
CA LYS A 120 5.47 15.00 10.94
C LYS A 120 4.73 16.30 10.61
N GLY A 121 3.69 16.22 9.77
CA GLY A 121 2.90 17.39 9.33
C GLY A 121 3.55 18.25 8.23
N SER A 122 4.83 18.05 7.89
CA SER A 122 5.55 18.87 6.90
C SER A 122 5.19 18.60 5.43
N GLY A 123 4.36 17.59 5.17
CA GLY A 123 4.08 17.10 3.81
C GLY A 123 5.09 16.08 3.28
N ALA A 124 6.15 15.73 4.02
CA ALA A 124 7.11 14.69 3.68
C ALA A 124 6.48 13.34 3.32
N TRP A 125 5.29 13.06 3.88
CA TRP A 125 4.54 11.85 3.57
C TRP A 125 4.17 11.76 2.09
N LYS A 126 3.93 12.89 1.40
CA LYS A 126 3.59 12.92 -0.03
C LYS A 126 4.78 12.46 -0.87
N ALA A 127 5.96 13.02 -0.59
CA ALA A 127 7.18 12.64 -1.29
C ALA A 127 7.51 11.15 -1.07
N LEU A 128 7.43 10.69 0.18
CA LEU A 128 7.64 9.30 0.54
C LEU A 128 6.61 8.37 -0.13
N TYR A 129 5.33 8.75 -0.10
CA TYR A 129 4.24 8.03 -0.74
C TYR A 129 4.44 7.90 -2.25
N PHE A 130 4.63 9.02 -2.96
CA PHE A 130 4.73 9.03 -4.41
C PHE A 130 5.98 8.31 -4.91
N ALA A 131 7.14 8.51 -4.28
CA ALA A 131 8.37 7.81 -4.66
C ALA A 131 8.25 6.28 -4.46
N THR A 132 7.61 5.85 -3.37
CA THR A 132 7.39 4.42 -3.10
C THR A 132 6.38 3.82 -4.09
N MET A 133 5.30 4.54 -4.36
CA MET A 133 4.28 4.16 -5.34
C MET A 133 4.89 4.00 -6.74
N GLU A 134 5.65 4.99 -7.20
CA GLU A 134 6.32 4.98 -8.50
C GLU A 134 7.27 3.80 -8.64
N LYS A 135 8.09 3.53 -7.60
CA LYS A 135 8.99 2.36 -7.58
C LYS A 135 8.23 1.04 -7.69
N THR A 136 7.06 0.94 -7.04
CA THR A 136 6.19 -0.23 -7.11
C THR A 136 5.62 -0.40 -8.52
N LEU A 137 5.10 0.69 -9.09
CA LEU A 137 4.52 0.72 -10.44
C LEU A 137 5.54 0.40 -11.53
N ALA A 138 6.81 0.75 -11.34
CA ALA A 138 7.90 0.44 -12.27
C ALA A 138 8.11 -1.07 -12.47
N GLN A 139 7.62 -1.92 -11.57
CA GLN A 139 7.69 -3.39 -11.72
C GLN A 139 6.66 -3.92 -12.74
N HIS A 140 5.67 -3.12 -13.11
CA HIS A 140 4.53 -3.56 -13.92
C HIS A 140 4.64 -3.08 -15.36
N LYS A 141 4.57 -4.02 -16.31
CA LYS A 141 4.48 -3.69 -17.75
C LYS A 141 3.19 -2.94 -18.12
N LYS A 142 2.09 -3.25 -17.42
CA LYS A 142 0.81 -2.54 -17.49
C LYS A 142 0.50 -2.10 -16.06
N ARG A 143 0.46 -0.79 -15.82
CA ARG A 143 0.26 -0.20 -14.50
C ARG A 143 -1.21 -0.30 -14.07
N PRO A 144 -1.49 -0.52 -12.77
CA PRO A 144 -2.81 -0.34 -12.18
C PRO A 144 -3.34 1.08 -12.43
N GLU A 145 -4.65 1.19 -12.65
CA GLU A 145 -5.35 2.49 -12.80
C GLU A 145 -5.88 3.01 -11.45
N GLU A 146 -6.14 2.09 -10.53
CA GLU A 146 -6.58 2.37 -9.17
C GLU A 146 -5.78 1.55 -8.18
N PHE A 147 -5.77 2.02 -6.96
CA PHE A 147 -5.11 1.36 -5.85
C PHE A 147 -5.92 1.56 -4.56
N PHE A 148 -5.64 0.73 -3.58
CA PHE A 148 -6.25 0.79 -2.26
C PHE A 148 -5.27 1.38 -1.28
N PHE A 149 -5.76 2.23 -0.40
CA PHE A 149 -4.94 2.92 0.58
C PHE A 149 -5.46 2.61 1.99
N THR A 150 -4.57 2.10 2.84
CA THR A 150 -4.84 1.95 4.27
C THR A 150 -4.43 3.23 5.00
N VAL A 151 -5.38 3.83 5.72
CA VAL A 151 -5.09 5.03 6.51
C VAL A 151 -4.48 4.65 7.85
N PHE A 152 -3.17 4.84 7.99
CA PHE A 152 -2.51 4.81 9.29
C PHE A 152 -2.56 6.20 9.94
N PRO A 153 -2.75 6.30 11.26
CA PRO A 153 -2.85 7.57 11.94
C PRO A 153 -1.46 8.24 11.94
N LEU A 154 -1.32 9.29 11.14
CA LEU A 154 -0.24 10.25 11.28
C LEU A 154 -0.39 10.92 12.65
N ASP A 155 -1.58 11.30 13.10
CA ASP A 155 -1.70 12.28 14.20
C ASP A 155 -1.92 11.75 15.62
N PHE A 156 -2.00 10.43 15.85
CA PHE A 156 -2.15 9.94 17.23
C PHE A 156 -0.80 9.74 17.92
N THR A 157 -0.30 10.78 18.58
CA THR A 157 0.86 10.67 19.46
C THR A 157 0.46 9.96 20.76
N GLY A 158 0.78 8.67 20.87
CA GLY A 158 0.60 7.90 22.10
C GLY A 158 0.00 6.51 21.88
N LYS A 159 0.05 5.65 22.90
CA LYS A 159 -0.71 4.39 22.89
C LYS A 159 -2.20 4.68 22.96
N VAL A 160 -2.99 4.03 22.11
CA VAL A 160 -4.45 4.06 22.21
C VAL A 160 -4.85 3.31 23.49
N THR A 161 -5.63 3.98 24.34
CA THR A 161 -6.19 3.45 25.57
C THR A 161 -7.71 3.50 25.49
N ARG A 162 -8.43 2.82 26.40
CA ARG A 162 -9.89 2.93 26.46
C ARG A 162 -10.36 4.37 26.70
N ALA A 163 -9.60 5.17 27.44
CA ALA A 163 -9.95 6.54 27.80
C ALA A 163 -9.90 7.51 26.60
N ASN A 164 -8.99 7.30 25.66
CA ASN A 164 -8.80 8.17 24.49
C ASN A 164 -9.28 7.55 23.17
N LEU A 165 -9.98 6.41 23.22
CA LEU A 165 -10.44 5.68 22.03
C LEU A 165 -11.36 6.52 21.14
N ASN A 166 -12.23 7.33 21.72
CA ASN A 166 -13.15 8.19 20.96
C ASN A 166 -12.40 9.32 20.25
N GLU A 167 -11.44 9.94 20.93
CA GLU A 167 -10.54 10.95 20.36
C GLU A 167 -9.70 10.36 19.22
N PHE A 168 -9.12 9.18 19.44
CA PHE A 168 -8.41 8.42 18.42
C PHE A 168 -9.28 8.16 17.18
N ARG A 169 -10.52 7.68 17.38
CA ARG A 169 -11.47 7.41 16.30
C ARG A 169 -11.85 8.69 15.54
N ALA A 170 -12.01 9.81 16.24
CA ALA A 170 -12.29 11.11 15.63
C ALA A 170 -11.11 11.61 14.79
N ALA A 171 -9.89 11.55 15.34
CA ALA A 171 -8.66 11.90 14.62
C ALA A 171 -8.46 11.02 13.38
N LEU A 172 -8.66 9.70 13.53
CA LEU A 172 -8.60 8.76 12.42
C LEU A 172 -9.63 9.08 11.33
N ARG A 173 -10.85 9.51 11.70
CA ARG A 173 -11.87 9.95 10.74
C ARG A 173 -11.47 11.23 10.01
N GLY A 174 -11.00 12.25 10.73
CA GLY A 174 -10.52 13.50 10.13
C GLY A 174 -9.39 13.26 9.14
N MET A 175 -8.43 12.41 9.53
CA MET A 175 -7.34 11.97 8.68
C MET A 175 -7.81 11.23 7.41
N LYS A 176 -8.79 10.33 7.52
CA LYS A 176 -9.38 9.67 6.35
C LYS A 176 -9.92 10.68 5.36
N LEU A 177 -10.69 11.66 5.83
CA LEU A 177 -11.25 12.70 4.97
C LEU A 177 -10.15 13.55 4.32
N PHE A 178 -9.11 13.87 5.08
CA PHE A 178 -7.94 14.57 4.57
C PHE A 178 -7.25 13.79 3.44
N TYR A 179 -6.96 12.50 3.64
CA TYR A 179 -6.35 11.65 2.61
C TYR A 179 -7.28 11.41 1.43
N ALA A 180 -8.57 11.17 1.66
CA ALA A 180 -9.56 11.00 0.61
C ALA A 180 -9.58 12.22 -0.31
N THR A 181 -9.52 13.43 0.26
CA THR A 181 -9.44 14.68 -0.49
C THR A 181 -8.14 14.76 -1.28
N HIS A 182 -6.99 14.48 -0.65
CA HIS A 182 -5.68 14.59 -1.28
C HIS A 182 -5.42 13.55 -2.39
N LEU A 183 -5.94 12.34 -2.21
CA LEU A 183 -5.77 11.24 -3.15
C LEU A 183 -6.91 11.17 -4.18
N ASN A 184 -7.89 12.08 -4.09
CA ASN A 184 -9.11 12.05 -4.90
C ASN A 184 -9.80 10.68 -4.82
N ALA A 185 -9.98 10.17 -3.60
CA ALA A 185 -10.54 8.84 -3.35
C ALA A 185 -11.98 8.77 -3.85
N ARG A 186 -12.30 7.71 -4.59
CA ARG A 186 -13.62 7.47 -5.17
C ARG A 186 -14.58 6.82 -4.18
N ALA A 187 -14.05 6.13 -3.17
CA ALA A 187 -14.85 5.48 -2.15
C ALA A 187 -14.03 5.16 -0.90
N VAL A 188 -14.71 5.11 0.25
CA VAL A 188 -14.14 4.90 1.58
C VAL A 188 -14.85 3.73 2.25
N GLY A 189 -14.10 2.73 2.72
CA GLY A 189 -14.60 1.53 3.41
C GLY A 189 -14.15 1.49 4.88
N LEU A 190 -15.05 0.99 5.74
CA LEU A 190 -14.79 0.74 7.16
C LEU A 190 -15.04 -0.75 7.44
N PRO A 191 -14.04 -1.64 7.36
CA PRO A 191 -14.28 -3.03 7.71
C PRO A 191 -14.20 -3.22 9.23
N THR A 192 -14.87 -4.27 9.66
CA THR A 192 -15.01 -4.68 11.06
C THR A 192 -13.81 -5.49 11.58
N SER A 193 -12.91 -5.96 10.70
CA SER A 193 -11.82 -6.90 11.02
C SER A 193 -10.42 -6.47 10.58
N SER A 194 -10.21 -5.84 9.41
CA SER A 194 -8.86 -5.67 8.81
C SER A 194 -8.45 -4.25 8.40
N GLY A 195 -8.98 -3.22 9.07
CA GLY A 195 -8.50 -1.83 8.91
C GLY A 195 -9.12 -1.08 7.73
N ASN A 196 -9.08 0.25 7.73
CA ASN A 196 -9.94 1.03 6.83
C ASN A 196 -9.28 1.28 5.48
N PHE A 197 -10.03 1.03 4.40
CA PHE A 197 -9.54 1.17 3.03
C PHE A 197 -10.16 2.37 2.32
N MET A 198 -9.39 3.00 1.44
CA MET A 198 -9.90 3.95 0.47
C MET A 198 -9.46 3.53 -0.91
N ARG A 199 -10.35 3.61 -1.90
CA ARG A 199 -10.01 3.39 -3.30
C ARG A 199 -9.70 4.73 -3.94
N ALA A 200 -8.50 4.87 -4.48
CA ALA A 200 -8.04 6.10 -5.12
C ALA A 200 -7.45 5.80 -6.51
N PRO A 201 -7.60 6.74 -7.47
CA PRO A 201 -6.96 6.62 -8.77
C PRO A 201 -5.45 6.81 -8.65
N VAL A 202 -4.69 6.06 -9.44
CA VAL A 202 -3.25 6.34 -9.61
C VAL A 202 -3.11 7.71 -10.29
N PRO A 203 -2.26 8.62 -9.80
CA PRO A 203 -2.08 9.92 -10.42
C PRO A 203 -1.70 9.81 -11.90
N ALA A 204 -2.35 10.60 -12.77
CA ALA A 204 -2.19 10.49 -14.22
C ALA A 204 -0.73 10.63 -14.70
N PHE A 205 0.08 11.44 -14.03
CA PHE A 205 1.49 11.59 -14.35
C PHE A 205 2.31 10.30 -14.09
N MET A 206 1.83 9.41 -13.22
CA MET A 206 2.41 8.09 -12.93
C MET A 206 1.86 6.97 -13.81
N LEU A 207 1.01 7.24 -14.79
CA LEU A 207 0.49 6.24 -15.73
C LEU A 207 1.27 6.20 -17.06
N ARG A 208 2.24 7.10 -17.24
CA ARG A 208 3.06 7.25 -18.46
C ARG A 208 4.17 6.23 -18.59
#